data_AF-A0A9D4W2S6-F1
#
_entry.id   AF-A0A9D4W2S6-F1
#
_cell.length_a   1.000
_cell.length_b   1.000
_cell.length_c   1.000
_cell.angle_alpha   90.00
_cell.angle_beta   90.00
_cell.angle_gamma   90.00
#
_symmetry.space_group_name_H-M   'P 1'
#
loop_
_entity.id
_entity.type
_entity.pdbx_description
1 polymer ?
#
loop_
_entity_poly.entity_id
_entity_poly.type
_entity_poly.pdbx_seq_one_letter_code
_entity_poly.pdbx_strand_id
1 'polypeptide(L)'
;MIRFTKKPEANRTEPLQLLRKTYMFITILQLLPQVGNGVTDDYHDLVGTFEYWWTHGLISDSTYKLLRAACDFGSSQHPSVQCTQALKVAAAEQGDIDLYSIYSPLCNNTSTLKRSLNDRYTWMSRAYDPCTERYSDSYFNRPEVQKALHANVTGIPHIWKGCSDVVGNYWTDSPLSMLPIYHELINASLRIWVFSGDTDAIVPLTATRYSINALKLPTVVNWYPWYDSGKVGGWSQVYKGLTLVTVRGAGHEVALHKPRQAFILFRSFLENKYMPSSS
;
A
#
# COMPACT_ATOMS: atom_id res chain seq x y z
N MET A 1 20.92 13.67 -14.48
CA MET A 1 21.11 15.10 -14.79
C MET A 1 20.74 15.31 -16.26
N ILE A 2 19.51 15.76 -16.54
CA ILE A 2 19.01 15.97 -17.91
C ILE A 2 18.99 17.48 -18.14
N ARG A 3 19.76 17.99 -19.12
CA ARG A 3 19.71 19.38 -19.57
C ARG A 3 18.66 19.50 -20.67
N PHE A 4 17.67 20.37 -20.46
CA PHE A 4 16.79 20.86 -21.53
C PHE A 4 17.34 22.17 -22.08
N THR A 5 17.48 22.26 -23.41
CA THR A 5 17.83 23.51 -24.09
C THR A 5 16.57 24.35 -24.33
N LYS A 6 16.58 25.59 -23.83
CA LYS A 6 15.50 26.58 -23.96
C LYS A 6 15.63 27.28 -25.33
N LYS A 7 14.54 27.39 -26.10
CA LYS A 7 14.44 28.31 -27.26
C LYS A 7 14.17 29.76 -26.77
N PRO A 8 14.58 30.81 -27.51
CA PRO A 8 14.59 32.19 -27.01
C PRO A 8 13.19 32.85 -26.92
N GLU A 9 13.13 33.84 -26.03
CA GLU A 9 11.97 34.53 -25.45
C GLU A 9 11.23 35.51 -26.36
N ALA A 10 9.96 35.77 -26.01
CA ALA A 10 9.31 37.05 -26.25
C ALA A 10 8.81 37.61 -24.90
N ASN A 11 9.27 38.82 -24.58
CA ASN A 11 9.06 39.59 -23.36
C ASN A 11 7.58 39.77 -22.98
N ARG A 12 7.22 39.40 -21.74
CA ARG A 12 6.17 40.09 -20.98
C ARG A 12 6.51 40.01 -19.48
N THR A 13 6.91 41.14 -18.92
CA THR A 13 7.19 41.34 -17.50
C THR A 13 5.89 41.46 -16.73
N GLU A 14 5.49 40.39 -16.05
CA GLU A 14 4.59 40.45 -14.88
C GLU A 14 5.25 39.74 -13.68
N PRO A 15 4.94 40.14 -12.43
CA PRO A 15 5.74 39.75 -11.27
C PRO A 15 5.60 38.25 -10.96
N LEU A 16 6.71 37.52 -11.14
CA LEU A 16 6.85 36.07 -10.92
C LEU A 16 6.48 35.58 -9.50
N GLN A 17 6.21 36.48 -8.56
CA GLN A 17 5.87 36.13 -7.17
C GLN A 17 4.37 35.91 -6.94
N LEU A 18 3.48 36.44 -7.80
CA LEU A 18 2.03 36.28 -7.62
C LEU A 18 1.50 34.96 -8.23
N LEU A 19 2.18 34.42 -9.25
CA LEU A 19 1.79 33.18 -9.94
C LEU A 19 2.03 31.90 -9.11
N ARG A 20 2.96 31.90 -8.13
CA ARG A 20 3.17 30.71 -7.27
C ARG A 20 1.99 30.42 -6.33
N LYS A 21 1.20 31.44 -5.96
CA LYS A 21 0.03 31.24 -5.07
C LYS A 21 -1.19 30.76 -5.84
N THR A 22 -1.37 31.17 -7.11
CA THR A 22 -2.57 30.80 -7.89
C THR A 22 -2.49 29.37 -8.46
N TYR A 23 -1.31 28.85 -8.80
CA TYR A 23 -1.13 27.43 -9.17
C TYR A 23 -1.26 26.45 -7.99
N MET A 24 -1.11 26.95 -6.75
CA MET A 24 -1.30 26.15 -5.55
C MET A 24 -2.79 25.85 -5.28
N PHE A 25 -3.69 26.72 -5.73
CA PHE A 25 -5.14 26.50 -5.58
C PHE A 25 -5.75 25.54 -6.60
N ILE A 26 -5.14 25.37 -7.79
CA ILE A 26 -5.64 24.46 -8.82
C ILE A 26 -5.16 23.01 -8.60
N THR A 27 -4.08 22.79 -7.84
CA THR A 27 -3.50 21.45 -7.59
C THR A 27 -4.18 20.67 -6.44
N ILE A 28 -4.95 21.34 -5.58
CA ILE A 28 -5.58 20.69 -4.41
C ILE A 28 -6.70 19.70 -4.81
N LEU A 29 -7.32 19.86 -5.99
CA LEU A 29 -8.36 18.92 -6.47
C LEU A 29 -7.79 17.56 -6.94
N GLN A 30 -6.49 17.44 -7.18
CA GLN A 30 -5.87 16.22 -7.74
C GLN A 30 -5.24 15.30 -6.67
N LEU A 31 -5.03 15.81 -5.45
CA LEU A 31 -4.53 15.03 -4.33
C LEU A 31 -5.74 14.50 -3.56
N LEU A 32 -6.25 13.37 -4.03
CA LEU A 32 -7.23 12.58 -3.33
C LEU A 32 -6.49 11.48 -2.56
N PRO A 33 -6.06 11.71 -1.30
CA PRO A 33 -5.20 10.78 -0.58
C PRO A 33 -6.01 9.56 -0.11
N GLN A 34 -5.98 8.52 -0.93
CA GLN A 34 -6.27 7.14 -0.52
C GLN A 34 -4.94 6.41 -0.34
N VAL A 35 -4.73 5.85 0.84
CA VAL A 35 -3.53 5.09 1.19
C VAL A 35 -3.94 3.67 1.56
N GLY A 36 -3.48 2.69 0.78
CA GLY A 36 -3.73 1.26 1.01
C GLY A 36 -2.51 0.59 1.62
N ASN A 37 -2.67 -0.09 2.76
CA ASN A 37 -1.62 -0.87 3.42
C ASN A 37 -0.27 -0.11 3.50
N GLY A 38 -0.34 1.19 3.77
CA GLY A 38 0.82 2.08 3.67
C GLY A 38 1.59 2.19 4.98
N VAL A 39 2.91 2.06 4.89
CA VAL A 39 3.85 2.44 5.97
C VAL A 39 3.62 3.91 6.30
N THR A 40 3.38 4.21 7.57
CA THR A 40 2.95 5.51 8.07
C THR A 40 3.88 6.04 9.17
N ASP A 41 4.33 5.19 10.07
CA ASP A 41 5.16 5.56 11.21
C ASP A 41 5.95 4.35 11.71
N ASP A 42 7.27 4.39 11.58
CA ASP A 42 8.13 3.22 11.81
C ASP A 42 7.92 2.61 13.21
N TYR A 43 7.76 3.42 14.25
CA TYR A 43 7.51 2.91 15.60
C TYR A 43 6.18 2.14 15.66
N HIS A 44 5.08 2.79 15.27
CA HIS A 44 3.74 2.18 15.37
C HIS A 44 3.56 1.02 14.39
N ASP A 45 4.21 1.09 13.23
CA ASP A 45 4.17 0.04 12.23
C ASP A 45 4.94 -1.20 12.70
N LEU A 46 6.15 -1.06 13.24
CA LEU A 46 6.90 -2.19 13.81
C LEU A 46 6.14 -2.83 14.97
N VAL A 47 5.63 -2.02 15.91
CA VAL A 47 4.84 -2.50 17.05
C VAL A 47 3.62 -3.29 16.58
N GLY A 48 2.85 -2.74 15.64
CA GLY A 48 1.65 -3.38 15.11
C GLY A 48 1.95 -4.62 14.30
N THR A 49 3.01 -4.61 13.49
CA THR A 49 3.44 -5.75 12.67
C THR A 49 3.83 -6.93 13.53
N PHE A 50 4.65 -6.73 14.56
CA PHE A 50 5.07 -7.82 15.43
C PHE A 50 3.91 -8.38 16.26
N GLU A 51 2.99 -7.52 16.71
CA GLU A 51 1.78 -7.97 17.39
C GLU A 51 0.86 -8.78 16.46
N TYR A 52 0.73 -8.38 15.20
CA TYR A 52 -0.03 -9.14 14.21
C TYR A 52 0.59 -10.52 14.00
N TRP A 53 1.90 -10.59 13.76
CA TRP A 53 2.61 -11.86 13.59
C TRP A 53 2.39 -12.78 14.78
N TRP A 54 2.52 -12.27 16.01
CA TRP A 54 2.33 -13.04 17.22
C TRP A 54 0.88 -13.54 17.38
N THR A 55 -0.10 -12.64 17.24
CA THR A 55 -1.53 -12.98 17.39
C THR A 55 -2.05 -13.93 16.31
N HIS A 56 -1.40 -13.98 15.15
CA HIS A 56 -1.73 -14.91 14.05
C HIS A 56 -0.89 -16.18 14.07
N GLY A 57 -0.08 -16.41 15.12
CA GLY A 57 0.69 -17.63 15.31
C GLY A 57 1.88 -17.79 14.35
N LEU A 58 2.35 -16.69 13.76
CA LEU A 58 3.49 -16.68 12.83
C LEU A 58 4.84 -16.65 13.55
N ILE A 59 4.87 -16.21 14.80
CA ILE A 59 6.09 -16.12 15.62
C ILE A 59 5.82 -16.54 17.07
N SER A 60 6.86 -16.99 17.77
CA SER A 60 6.80 -17.39 19.18
C SER A 60 6.77 -16.21 20.15
N ASP A 61 6.36 -16.46 21.40
CA ASP A 61 6.41 -15.46 22.49
C ASP A 61 7.82 -14.89 22.71
N SER A 62 8.86 -15.73 22.57
CA SER A 62 10.26 -15.33 22.68
C SER A 62 10.67 -14.40 21.54
N THR A 63 10.28 -14.73 20.32
CA THR A 63 10.60 -13.93 19.13
C THR A 63 9.86 -12.60 19.15
N TYR A 64 8.59 -12.57 19.58
CA TYR A 64 7.85 -11.33 19.79
C TYR A 64 8.57 -10.40 20.78
N LYS A 65 8.96 -10.90 21.96
CA LYS A 65 9.72 -10.10 22.95
C LYS A 65 11.07 -9.62 22.42
N LEU A 66 11.77 -10.48 21.67
CA LEU A 66 13.05 -10.15 21.06
C LEU A 66 12.90 -9.00 20.04
N LEU A 67 11.91 -9.09 19.15
CA LEU A 67 11.63 -8.05 18.15
C LEU A 67 11.31 -6.72 18.82
N ARG A 68 10.42 -6.73 19.83
CA ARG A 68 10.07 -5.50 20.59
C ARG A 68 11.29 -4.85 21.24
N ALA A 69 12.21 -5.65 21.78
CA ALA A 69 13.43 -5.13 22.39
C ALA A 69 14.45 -4.61 21.36
N ALA A 70 14.57 -5.26 20.21
CA ALA A 70 15.62 -4.98 19.23
C ALA A 70 15.25 -3.90 18.20
N CYS A 71 13.96 -3.72 17.91
CA CYS A 71 13.47 -2.98 16.75
C CYS A 71 12.62 -1.74 17.08
N ASP A 72 11.98 -1.63 18.25
CA ASP A 72 10.91 -0.63 18.51
C ASP A 72 11.28 0.81 18.09
N PHE A 73 12.53 1.25 18.30
CA PHE A 73 12.98 2.61 17.95
C PHE A 73 13.88 2.67 16.71
N GLY A 74 13.87 1.61 15.91
CA GLY A 74 14.64 1.50 14.68
C GLY A 74 13.91 2.09 13.47
N SER A 75 14.59 2.03 12.32
CA SER A 75 13.95 2.29 11.03
C SER A 75 13.55 0.98 10.38
N SER A 76 12.39 0.95 9.72
CA SER A 76 11.95 -0.17 8.90
C SER A 76 12.81 -0.30 7.63
N GLN A 77 13.17 0.83 7.02
CA GLN A 77 14.02 0.90 5.83
C GLN A 77 15.51 0.67 6.16
N HIS A 78 15.96 1.10 7.34
CA HIS A 78 17.35 0.98 7.79
C HIS A 78 17.46 0.33 9.18
N PRO A 79 17.11 -0.96 9.31
CA PRO A 79 17.10 -1.64 10.61
C PRO A 79 18.52 -1.80 11.17
N SER A 80 18.63 -1.76 12.50
CA SER A 80 19.88 -2.06 13.20
C SER A 80 20.32 -3.51 12.96
N VAL A 81 21.59 -3.83 13.23
CA VAL A 81 22.11 -5.20 13.13
C VAL A 81 21.33 -6.14 14.07
N GLN A 82 21.03 -5.67 15.28
CA GLN A 82 20.26 -6.42 16.28
C GLN A 82 18.83 -6.68 15.78
N CYS A 83 18.16 -5.66 15.24
CA CYS A 83 16.84 -5.80 14.67
C CYS A 83 16.83 -6.76 13.47
N THR A 84 17.81 -6.62 12.57
CA THR A 84 17.99 -7.53 11.42
C THR A 84 18.15 -8.98 11.87
N GLN A 85 18.89 -9.24 12.95
CA GLN A 85 19.05 -10.59 13.48
C GLN A 85 17.74 -11.13 14.08
N ALA A 86 16.97 -10.29 14.79
CA ALA A 86 15.66 -10.67 15.31
C ALA A 86 14.66 -10.97 14.18
N LEU A 87 14.65 -10.15 13.12
CA LEU A 87 13.83 -10.36 11.92
C LEU A 87 14.17 -11.67 11.21
N LYS A 88 15.45 -12.09 11.20
CA LYS A 88 15.84 -13.40 10.65
C LYS A 88 15.28 -14.57 11.46
N VAL A 89 15.21 -14.45 12.78
CA VAL A 89 14.57 -15.48 13.64
C VAL A 89 13.09 -15.55 13.33
N ALA A 90 12.41 -14.41 13.23
CA ALA A 90 11.00 -14.34 12.86
C ALA A 90 10.73 -14.96 11.48
N ALA A 91 11.54 -14.62 10.47
CA ALA A 91 11.42 -15.17 9.13
C ALA A 91 11.60 -16.71 9.11
N ALA A 92 12.48 -17.25 9.96
CA ALA A 92 12.65 -18.69 10.08
C ALA A 92 11.45 -19.39 10.74
N GLU A 93 10.80 -18.74 11.71
CA GLU A 93 9.56 -19.25 12.35
C GLU A 93 8.35 -19.19 11.41
N GLN A 94 8.24 -18.11 10.62
CA GLN A 94 7.18 -17.90 9.64
C GLN A 94 7.17 -18.98 8.54
N GLY A 95 8.36 -19.42 8.12
CA GLY A 95 8.50 -20.43 7.08
C GLY A 95 8.12 -19.92 5.69
N ASP A 96 7.75 -20.85 4.82
CA ASP A 96 7.39 -20.55 3.43
C ASP A 96 5.91 -20.12 3.36
N ILE A 97 5.67 -18.81 3.52
CA ILE A 97 4.35 -18.19 3.53
C ILE A 97 4.36 -16.85 2.78
N ASP A 98 3.25 -16.50 2.14
CA ASP A 98 3.07 -15.19 1.52
C ASP A 98 2.68 -14.15 2.58
N LEU A 99 3.64 -13.33 3.02
CA LEU A 99 3.37 -12.27 4.00
C LEU A 99 2.48 -11.15 3.45
N TYR A 100 2.35 -10.99 2.12
CA TYR A 100 1.38 -10.04 1.56
C TYR A 100 -0.05 -10.53 1.73
N SER A 101 -0.27 -11.83 1.94
CA SER A 101 -1.58 -12.41 2.24
C SER A 101 -1.44 -13.78 2.90
N ILE A 102 -1.46 -13.84 4.23
CA ILE A 102 -1.08 -15.05 5.01
C ILE A 102 -1.95 -16.30 4.77
N TYR A 103 -3.12 -16.16 4.15
CA TYR A 103 -4.01 -17.27 3.81
C TYR A 103 -4.01 -17.63 2.32
N SER A 104 -3.19 -16.95 1.51
CA SER A 104 -3.07 -17.20 0.07
C SER A 104 -1.99 -18.24 -0.22
N PRO A 105 -2.13 -19.02 -1.31
CA PRO A 105 -1.08 -19.94 -1.74
C PRO A 105 0.15 -19.19 -2.26
N LEU A 106 1.31 -19.83 -2.22
CA LEU A 106 2.55 -19.32 -2.80
C LEU A 106 2.63 -19.49 -4.31
N CYS A 107 3.46 -18.66 -4.95
CA CYS A 107 3.82 -18.83 -6.35
C CYS A 107 4.87 -19.93 -6.55
N ASN A 108 4.45 -21.13 -6.96
CA ASN A 108 5.37 -22.24 -7.25
C ASN A 108 6.01 -22.12 -8.64
N ASN A 109 7.30 -22.46 -8.77
CA ASN A 109 8.05 -22.50 -10.05
C ASN A 109 7.47 -23.48 -11.09
N THR A 110 6.73 -24.49 -10.64
CA THR A 110 6.10 -25.53 -11.48
C THR A 110 4.66 -25.21 -11.88
N SER A 111 4.14 -24.03 -11.54
CA SER A 111 2.87 -23.51 -12.07
C SER A 111 3.02 -23.19 -13.58
N THR A 112 3.23 -24.25 -14.34
CA THR A 112 3.02 -24.28 -15.76
C THR A 112 1.60 -23.80 -16.03
N LEU A 113 1.45 -23.07 -17.14
CA LEU A 113 0.22 -22.63 -17.79
C LEU A 113 -0.78 -23.76 -18.13
N LYS A 114 -0.88 -24.83 -17.32
CA LYS A 114 -1.89 -25.87 -17.42
C LYS A 114 -3.09 -25.50 -16.56
N ARG A 115 -3.71 -24.36 -16.88
CA ARG A 115 -5.09 -24.15 -16.48
C ARG A 115 -5.96 -24.98 -17.41
N SER A 116 -6.56 -26.01 -16.86
CA SER A 116 -7.54 -26.87 -17.53
C SER A 116 -8.52 -26.01 -18.34
N LEU A 117 -8.59 -26.24 -19.65
CA LEU A 117 -9.51 -25.57 -20.57
C LEU A 117 -10.99 -25.95 -20.35
N ASN A 118 -11.30 -26.73 -19.31
CA ASN A 118 -12.64 -27.27 -19.08
C ASN A 118 -13.53 -26.48 -18.11
N ASP A 119 -13.05 -25.40 -17.50
CA ASP A 119 -13.91 -24.55 -16.67
C ASP A 119 -14.70 -23.56 -17.54
N ARG A 120 -15.97 -23.90 -17.78
CA ARG A 120 -16.95 -23.16 -18.62
C ARG A 120 -17.34 -21.75 -18.13
N TYR A 121 -16.58 -21.15 -17.21
CA TYR A 121 -16.77 -19.77 -16.75
C TYR A 121 -15.42 -19.07 -16.55
N THR A 122 -14.70 -18.84 -17.65
CA THR A 122 -13.37 -18.20 -17.69
C THR A 122 -13.31 -16.78 -17.12
N TRP A 123 -14.45 -16.12 -16.88
CA TRP A 123 -14.51 -14.79 -16.26
C TRP A 123 -14.73 -14.84 -14.74
N MET A 124 -15.37 -15.87 -14.19
CA MET A 124 -15.94 -15.84 -12.83
C MET A 124 -15.27 -16.76 -11.80
N SER A 125 -14.30 -17.60 -12.18
CA SER A 125 -13.50 -18.41 -11.25
C SER A 125 -12.14 -17.79 -10.92
N ARG A 126 -12.03 -16.44 -10.92
CA ARG A 126 -10.77 -15.70 -10.68
C ARG A 126 -10.29 -15.86 -9.23
N ALA A 127 -9.79 -17.05 -8.90
CA ALA A 127 -8.93 -17.25 -7.76
C ALA A 127 -7.71 -16.34 -7.92
N TYR A 128 -7.28 -15.74 -6.81
CA TYR A 128 -6.02 -15.01 -6.72
C TYR A 128 -4.89 -15.90 -7.25
N ASP A 129 -4.11 -15.40 -8.22
CA ASP A 129 -2.92 -16.06 -8.72
C ASP A 129 -1.69 -15.38 -8.10
N PRO A 130 -0.97 -16.06 -7.19
CA PRO A 130 0.20 -15.49 -6.53
C PRO A 130 1.36 -15.22 -7.49
N CYS A 131 1.33 -15.77 -8.72
CA CYS A 131 2.36 -15.56 -9.74
C CYS A 131 2.09 -14.35 -10.65
N THR A 132 1.16 -13.45 -10.30
CA THR A 132 0.71 -12.35 -11.17
C THR A 132 1.86 -11.46 -11.66
N GLU A 133 2.85 -11.18 -10.83
CA GLU A 133 4.04 -10.38 -11.20
C GLU A 133 4.80 -10.96 -12.40
N ARG A 134 4.91 -12.29 -12.50
CA ARG A 134 5.63 -12.96 -13.61
C ARG A 134 4.99 -12.68 -14.96
N TYR A 135 3.66 -12.58 -15.00
CA TYR A 135 2.95 -12.24 -16.23
C TYR A 135 3.20 -10.79 -16.64
N SER A 136 3.24 -9.87 -15.67
CA SER A 136 3.60 -8.46 -15.91
C SER A 136 5.03 -8.35 -16.45
N ASP A 137 6.00 -9.02 -15.82
CA ASP A 137 7.40 -9.08 -16.26
C ASP A 137 7.51 -9.57 -17.71
N SER A 138 6.78 -10.63 -18.05
CA SER A 138 6.78 -11.16 -19.42
C SER A 138 6.12 -10.21 -20.41
N TYR A 139 5.00 -9.58 -20.05
CA TYR A 139 4.22 -8.72 -20.95
C TYR A 139 4.93 -7.40 -21.26
N PHE A 140 5.40 -6.68 -20.24
CA PHE A 140 6.02 -5.36 -20.41
C PHE A 140 7.41 -5.40 -21.05
N ASN A 141 8.05 -6.57 -21.12
CA ASN A 141 9.32 -6.76 -21.84
C ASN A 141 9.17 -7.19 -23.30
N ARG A 142 7.93 -7.32 -23.82
CA ARG A 142 7.71 -7.60 -25.24
C ARG A 142 8.04 -6.37 -26.10
N PRO A 143 8.81 -6.51 -27.20
CA PRO A 143 9.17 -5.36 -28.05
C PRO A 143 7.97 -4.60 -28.58
N GLU A 144 6.89 -5.29 -28.96
CA GLU A 144 5.67 -4.67 -29.45
C GLU A 144 4.92 -3.89 -28.37
N VAL A 145 4.96 -4.35 -27.12
CA VAL A 145 4.35 -3.66 -25.96
C VAL A 145 5.17 -2.43 -25.62
N GLN A 146 6.49 -2.53 -25.55
CA GLN A 146 7.37 -1.37 -25.31
C GLN A 146 7.20 -0.32 -26.41
N LYS A 147 7.14 -0.75 -27.68
CA LYS A 147 6.88 0.15 -28.81
C LYS A 147 5.53 0.84 -28.69
N ALA A 148 4.46 0.11 -28.34
CA ALA A 148 3.11 0.65 -28.19
C ALA A 148 3.01 1.65 -27.02
N LEU A 149 3.78 1.44 -25.94
CA LEU A 149 3.85 2.34 -24.79
C LEU A 149 4.85 3.49 -24.96
N HIS A 150 5.53 3.56 -26.11
CA HIS A 150 6.67 4.47 -26.34
C HIS A 150 7.76 4.36 -25.26
N ALA A 151 7.94 3.16 -24.71
CA ALA A 151 8.99 2.84 -23.75
C ALA A 151 10.26 2.34 -24.47
N ASN A 152 11.40 2.40 -23.79
CA ASN A 152 12.71 1.94 -24.31
C ASN A 152 13.10 2.58 -25.67
N VAL A 153 12.63 3.80 -25.95
CA VAL A 153 12.92 4.52 -27.20
C VAL A 153 14.39 4.91 -27.36
N THR A 154 15.14 4.96 -26.25
CA THR A 154 16.57 5.33 -26.22
C THR A 154 17.51 4.13 -26.05
N GLY A 155 17.00 2.89 -26.04
CA GLY A 155 17.81 1.69 -25.79
C GLY A 155 18.32 1.63 -24.34
N ILE A 156 17.41 1.60 -23.37
CA ILE A 156 17.77 1.44 -21.95
C ILE A 156 18.47 0.08 -21.71
N PRO A 157 19.53 0.04 -20.89
CA PRO A 157 20.39 -1.14 -20.77
C PRO A 157 19.84 -2.23 -19.84
N HIS A 158 18.60 -2.11 -19.39
CA HIS A 158 17.96 -3.03 -18.44
C HIS A 158 16.53 -3.33 -18.88
N ILE A 159 16.02 -4.47 -18.42
CA ILE A 159 14.64 -4.89 -18.64
C ILE A 159 13.69 -4.21 -17.68
N TRP A 160 12.41 -4.15 -18.04
CA TRP A 160 11.35 -3.77 -17.11
C TRP A 160 11.21 -4.84 -16.02
N LYS A 161 10.99 -4.39 -14.79
CA LYS A 161 10.72 -5.22 -13.60
C LYS A 161 9.67 -4.52 -12.74
N GLY A 162 8.89 -5.29 -11.99
CA GLY A 162 7.92 -4.75 -11.02
C GLY A 162 8.57 -3.84 -9.98
N CYS A 163 9.72 -4.27 -9.43
CA CYS A 163 10.49 -3.52 -8.43
C CYS A 163 11.97 -3.38 -8.85
N SER A 164 12.67 -2.38 -8.30
CA SER A 164 14.10 -2.15 -8.52
C SER A 164 14.90 -2.31 -7.23
N ASP A 165 15.68 -3.38 -7.13
CA ASP A 165 16.56 -3.63 -5.97
C ASP A 165 17.58 -2.52 -5.75
N VAL A 166 18.06 -1.89 -6.83
CA VAL A 166 19.00 -0.76 -6.74
C VAL A 166 18.33 0.42 -6.02
N VAL A 167 17.10 0.76 -6.39
CA VAL A 167 16.37 1.83 -5.70
C VAL A 167 16.11 1.40 -4.26
N GLY A 168 15.57 0.20 -4.03
CA GLY A 168 15.24 -0.28 -2.67
C GLY A 168 16.44 -0.32 -1.72
N ASN A 169 17.60 -0.80 -2.18
CA ASN A 169 18.79 -0.95 -1.34
C ASN A 169 19.54 0.36 -1.06
N TYR A 170 19.43 1.35 -1.95
CA TYR A 170 20.18 2.60 -1.85
C TYR A 170 19.31 3.83 -1.58
N TRP A 171 18.00 3.65 -1.36
CA TRP A 171 17.10 4.73 -0.96
C TRP A 171 17.38 5.17 0.48
N THR A 172 17.65 6.46 0.67
CA THR A 172 18.00 7.03 1.99
C THR A 172 17.01 8.08 2.48
N ASP A 173 16.12 8.58 1.62
CA ASP A 173 15.10 9.58 1.98
C ASP A 173 13.86 8.90 2.55
N SER A 174 13.98 8.41 3.79
CA SER A 174 12.95 7.65 4.49
C SER A 174 12.67 8.28 5.85
N PRO A 175 11.70 9.21 5.95
CA PRO A 175 11.32 9.79 7.23
C PRO A 175 10.69 8.72 8.12
N LEU A 176 11.03 8.73 9.41
CA LEU A 176 10.50 7.75 10.37
C LEU A 176 8.98 7.89 10.60
N SER A 177 8.37 9.02 10.23
CA SER A 177 6.96 9.29 10.48
C SER A 177 6.36 10.22 9.44
N MET A 178 5.17 9.83 8.96
CA MET A 178 4.29 10.65 8.12
C MET A 178 3.20 11.36 8.93
N LEU A 179 3.08 11.10 10.24
CA LEU A 179 2.03 11.69 11.09
C LEU A 179 1.99 13.24 11.02
N PRO A 180 3.12 13.98 10.97
CA PRO A 180 3.08 15.44 10.80
C PRO A 180 2.41 15.87 9.49
N ILE A 181 2.61 15.11 8.41
CA ILE A 181 2.00 15.38 7.10
C ILE A 181 0.50 15.08 7.14
N TYR A 182 0.06 14.01 7.82
CA TYR A 182 -1.36 13.78 8.06
C TYR A 182 -2.02 14.96 8.78
N HIS A 183 -1.37 15.54 9.81
CA HIS A 183 -1.88 16.73 10.48
C HIS A 183 -1.99 17.95 9.55
N GLU A 184 -0.97 18.21 8.72
CA GLU A 184 -1.00 19.30 7.75
C GLU A 184 -2.17 19.15 6.76
N LEU A 185 -2.31 17.96 6.17
CA LEU A 185 -3.37 17.68 5.19
C LEU A 185 -4.76 17.77 5.82
N ILE A 186 -4.95 17.23 7.03
CA ILE A 186 -6.23 17.31 7.75
C ILE A 186 -6.57 18.77 8.10
N ASN A 187 -5.60 19.57 8.53
CA ASN A 187 -5.79 20.99 8.84
C ASN A 187 -6.11 21.81 7.57
N ALA A 188 -5.59 21.40 6.42
CA ALA A 188 -5.96 21.93 5.11
C ALA A 188 -7.35 21.47 4.62
N SER A 189 -8.11 20.74 5.45
CA SER A 189 -9.41 20.16 5.10
C SER A 189 -9.35 19.18 3.93
N LEU A 190 -8.19 18.57 3.69
CA LEU A 190 -8.06 17.46 2.74
C LEU A 190 -8.61 16.20 3.38
N ARG A 191 -9.48 15.53 2.64
CA ARG A 191 -10.11 14.28 3.07
C ARG A 191 -9.17 13.12 2.80
N ILE A 192 -8.80 12.41 3.86
CA ILE A 192 -7.89 11.27 3.80
C ILE A 192 -8.63 9.96 4.06
N TRP A 193 -8.41 8.97 3.21
CA TRP A 193 -8.88 7.61 3.42
C TRP A 193 -7.67 6.69 3.54
N VAL A 194 -7.61 5.96 4.65
CA VAL A 194 -6.62 4.91 4.85
C VAL A 194 -7.38 3.59 4.82
N PHE A 195 -6.87 2.61 4.08
CA PHE A 195 -7.46 1.30 4.04
C PHE A 195 -6.43 0.19 4.18
N SER A 196 -6.85 -0.93 4.78
CA SER A 196 -5.98 -2.08 4.98
C SER A 196 -6.71 -3.37 4.62
N GLY A 197 -6.05 -4.23 3.85
CA GLY A 197 -6.41 -5.65 3.81
C GLY A 197 -6.09 -6.31 5.15
N ASP A 198 -7.04 -7.06 5.71
CA ASP A 198 -6.90 -7.64 7.05
C ASP A 198 -6.12 -8.97 7.09
N THR A 199 -5.59 -9.44 5.95
CA THR A 199 -4.70 -10.61 5.88
C THR A 199 -3.27 -10.25 5.47
N ASP A 200 -2.95 -8.96 5.32
CA ASP A 200 -1.60 -8.46 5.09
C ASP A 200 -0.76 -8.56 6.38
N ALA A 201 0.43 -9.15 6.28
CA ALA A 201 1.39 -9.21 7.37
C ALA A 201 2.63 -8.32 7.15
N ILE A 202 2.76 -7.65 6.00
CA ILE A 202 3.84 -6.67 5.75
C ILE A 202 3.48 -5.35 6.42
N VAL A 203 2.27 -4.83 6.17
CA VAL A 203 1.72 -3.63 6.84
C VAL A 203 0.30 -3.94 7.36
N PRO A 204 0.19 -4.71 8.46
CA PRO A 204 -1.09 -5.19 8.94
C PRO A 204 -1.98 -4.07 9.45
N LEU A 205 -3.28 -4.37 9.54
CA LEU A 205 -4.29 -3.47 10.11
C LEU A 205 -3.91 -2.95 11.52
N THR A 206 -3.25 -3.77 12.33
CA THR A 206 -2.78 -3.38 13.68
C THR A 206 -1.80 -2.20 13.63
N ALA A 207 -0.81 -2.24 12.74
CA ALA A 207 0.14 -1.16 12.48
C ALA A 207 -0.60 0.13 12.10
N THR A 208 -1.48 0.04 11.09
CA THR A 208 -2.28 1.17 10.64
C THR A 208 -3.16 1.76 11.76
N ARG A 209 -3.77 0.92 12.60
CA ARG A 209 -4.59 1.37 13.74
C ARG A 209 -3.76 2.09 14.79
N TYR A 210 -2.55 1.62 15.08
CA TYR A 210 -1.65 2.31 16.01
C TYR A 210 -1.24 3.69 15.49
N SER A 211 -0.84 3.77 14.21
CA SER A 211 -0.49 5.02 13.55
C SER A 211 -1.67 6.01 13.54
N ILE A 212 -2.89 5.58 13.23
CA ILE A 212 -4.08 6.45 13.27
C ILE A 212 -4.43 6.87 14.71
N ASN A 213 -4.28 5.99 15.70
CA ASN A 213 -4.51 6.32 17.11
C ASN A 213 -3.47 7.34 17.63
N ALA A 214 -2.27 7.36 17.07
CA ALA A 214 -1.24 8.35 17.40
C ALA A 214 -1.62 9.77 16.95
N LEU A 215 -2.44 9.91 15.90
CA LEU A 215 -2.95 11.22 15.43
C LEU A 215 -3.94 11.87 16.39
N LYS A 216 -4.47 11.14 17.38
CA LYS A 216 -5.44 11.63 18.39
C LYS A 216 -6.67 12.33 17.79
N LEU A 217 -7.13 11.86 16.64
CA LEU A 217 -8.29 12.43 15.96
C LEU A 217 -9.60 12.06 16.70
N PRO A 218 -10.55 13.00 16.87
CA PRO A 218 -11.87 12.68 17.41
C PRO A 218 -12.62 11.70 16.50
N THR A 219 -13.27 10.71 17.11
CA THR A 219 -14.17 9.79 16.38
C THR A 219 -15.49 10.51 16.05
N VAL A 220 -15.91 10.41 14.80
CA VAL A 220 -17.18 10.94 14.27
C VAL A 220 -18.20 9.82 14.12
N VAL A 221 -17.78 8.67 13.59
CA VAL A 221 -18.60 7.45 13.48
C VAL A 221 -17.83 6.30 14.09
N ASN A 222 -18.43 5.63 15.08
CA ASN A 222 -17.87 4.46 15.75
C ASN A 222 -17.63 3.31 14.76
N TRP A 223 -16.72 2.41 15.12
CA TRP A 223 -16.40 1.21 14.32
C TRP A 223 -17.65 0.41 13.94
N TYR A 224 -17.88 0.20 12.65
CA TYR A 224 -19.05 -0.51 12.13
C TYR A 224 -18.69 -1.43 10.96
N PRO A 225 -19.40 -2.57 10.77
CA PRO A 225 -19.23 -3.39 9.59
C PRO A 225 -19.85 -2.71 8.37
N TRP A 226 -19.19 -2.82 7.23
CA TRP A 226 -19.77 -2.42 5.95
C TRP A 226 -20.05 -3.64 5.07
N TYR A 227 -21.05 -3.51 4.18
CA TYR A 227 -21.63 -4.64 3.47
C TYR A 227 -21.50 -4.51 1.95
N ASP A 228 -21.34 -5.66 1.30
CA ASP A 228 -21.51 -5.85 -0.13
C ASP A 228 -22.47 -7.04 -0.34
N SER A 229 -23.65 -6.77 -0.86
CA SER A 229 -24.63 -7.81 -1.22
C SER A 229 -25.00 -8.74 -0.05
N GLY A 230 -25.31 -8.18 1.12
CA GLY A 230 -25.67 -8.97 2.32
C GLY A 230 -24.49 -9.54 3.10
N LYS A 231 -23.25 -9.43 2.60
CA LYS A 231 -22.06 -9.99 3.27
C LYS A 231 -21.16 -8.88 3.77
N VAL A 232 -20.55 -9.09 4.93
CA VAL A 232 -19.53 -8.17 5.49
C VAL A 232 -18.36 -8.10 4.52
N GLY A 233 -18.14 -6.92 3.95
CA GLY A 233 -16.98 -6.61 3.12
C GLY A 233 -15.77 -6.16 3.94
N GLY A 234 -16.00 -5.72 5.18
CA GLY A 234 -14.99 -5.32 6.15
C GLY A 234 -15.59 -4.40 7.20
N TRP A 235 -14.76 -3.54 7.80
CA TRP A 235 -15.20 -2.58 8.81
C TRP A 235 -14.70 -1.17 8.50
N SER A 236 -15.31 -0.16 9.09
CA SER A 236 -14.89 1.23 8.93
C SER A 236 -15.08 2.02 10.22
N GLN A 237 -14.25 3.04 10.40
CA GLN A 237 -14.39 4.06 11.44
C GLN A 237 -14.05 5.42 10.84
N VAL A 238 -14.84 6.42 11.19
CA VAL A 238 -14.68 7.78 10.68
C VAL A 238 -14.18 8.66 11.82
N TYR A 239 -13.08 9.34 11.56
CA TYR A 239 -12.50 10.38 12.42
C TYR A 239 -12.69 11.75 11.77
N LYS A 240 -12.46 12.82 12.53
CA LYS A 240 -12.43 14.16 11.98
C LYS A 240 -11.25 14.30 11.00
N GLY A 241 -11.54 14.34 9.70
CA GLY A 241 -10.56 14.50 8.62
C GLY A 241 -10.00 13.21 8.01
N LEU A 242 -10.28 12.05 8.61
CA LEU A 242 -9.73 10.76 8.18
C LEU A 242 -10.77 9.64 8.28
N THR A 243 -10.84 8.76 7.29
CA THR A 243 -11.64 7.52 7.34
C THR A 243 -10.72 6.31 7.27
N LEU A 244 -10.88 5.38 8.21
CA LEU A 244 -10.24 4.06 8.17
C LEU A 244 -11.23 3.04 7.62
N VAL A 245 -10.79 2.22 6.67
CA VAL A 245 -11.57 1.10 6.10
C VAL A 245 -10.74 -0.17 6.09
N THR A 246 -11.30 -1.28 6.53
CA THR A 246 -10.71 -2.60 6.36
C THR A 246 -11.41 -3.34 5.23
N VAL A 247 -10.68 -4.19 4.51
CA VAL A 247 -11.25 -5.06 3.50
C VAL A 247 -10.99 -6.51 3.89
N ARG A 248 -12.08 -7.21 4.20
CA ARG A 248 -12.05 -8.55 4.76
C ARG A 248 -11.52 -9.58 3.77
N GLY A 249 -10.53 -10.35 4.17
CA GLY A 249 -9.86 -11.38 3.39
C GLY A 249 -9.00 -10.83 2.26
N ALA A 250 -8.59 -9.56 2.33
CA ALA A 250 -7.66 -8.96 1.38
C ALA A 250 -6.25 -8.90 1.97
N GLY A 251 -5.25 -9.18 1.14
CA GLY A 251 -3.85 -8.92 1.45
C GLY A 251 -3.44 -7.47 1.20
N HIS A 252 -2.13 -7.28 1.06
CA HIS A 252 -1.48 -5.98 0.86
C HIS A 252 -2.00 -5.25 -0.39
N GLU A 253 -2.11 -5.98 -1.50
CA GLU A 253 -2.71 -5.47 -2.73
C GLU A 253 -4.23 -5.68 -2.73
N VAL A 254 -4.95 -4.85 -1.96
CA VAL A 254 -6.39 -5.02 -1.73
C VAL A 254 -7.21 -5.18 -3.02
N ALA A 255 -6.88 -4.41 -4.06
CA ALA A 255 -7.56 -4.47 -5.35
C ALA A 255 -7.31 -5.78 -6.12
N LEU A 256 -6.16 -6.43 -5.91
CA LEU A 256 -5.83 -7.73 -6.50
C LEU A 256 -6.65 -8.84 -5.84
N HIS A 257 -6.75 -8.84 -4.50
CA HIS A 257 -7.47 -9.87 -3.76
C HIS A 257 -8.99 -9.70 -3.79
N LYS A 258 -9.48 -8.46 -3.70
CA LYS A 258 -10.90 -8.13 -3.54
C LYS A 258 -11.33 -7.00 -4.49
N PRO A 259 -11.26 -7.20 -5.82
CA PRO A 259 -11.47 -6.15 -6.81
C PRO A 259 -12.85 -5.47 -6.71
N ARG A 260 -13.90 -6.24 -6.43
CA ARG A 260 -15.26 -5.70 -6.25
C ARG A 260 -15.36 -4.79 -5.02
N GLN A 261 -14.82 -5.24 -3.90
CA GLN A 261 -14.80 -4.49 -2.64
C GLN A 261 -13.94 -3.24 -2.74
N ALA A 262 -12.76 -3.34 -3.36
CA ALA A 262 -11.88 -2.21 -3.64
C ALA A 262 -12.57 -1.17 -4.52
N PHE A 263 -13.34 -1.60 -5.53
CA PHE A 263 -14.13 -0.69 -6.36
C PHE A 263 -15.25 0.02 -5.57
N ILE A 264 -15.94 -0.68 -4.66
CA ILE A 264 -16.95 -0.07 -3.78
C ILE A 264 -16.30 0.98 -2.87
N LEU A 265 -15.15 0.67 -2.28
CA LEU A 265 -14.36 1.60 -1.46
C LEU A 265 -13.98 2.85 -2.27
N PHE A 266 -13.36 2.65 -3.43
CA PHE A 266 -12.93 3.73 -4.32
C PHE A 266 -14.10 4.64 -4.73
N ARG A 267 -15.24 4.04 -5.12
CA ARG A 267 -16.44 4.79 -5.47
C ARG A 267 -17.00 5.57 -4.28
N SER A 268 -17.06 4.96 -3.10
CA SER A 268 -17.55 5.62 -1.88
C SER A 268 -16.68 6.83 -1.52
N PHE A 269 -15.37 6.68 -1.67
CA PHE A 269 -14.44 7.78 -1.57
C PHE A 269 -14.73 8.88 -2.60
N LEU A 270 -14.82 8.58 -3.90
CA LEU A 270 -15.10 9.60 -4.92
C LEU A 270 -16.43 10.33 -4.69
N GLU A 271 -17.47 9.59 -4.27
CA GLU A 271 -18.81 10.13 -4.02
C GLU A 271 -18.95 10.85 -2.67
N ASN A 272 -17.91 10.85 -1.83
CA ASN A 272 -17.95 11.39 -0.48
C ASN A 272 -19.04 10.77 0.40
N LYS A 273 -19.16 9.45 0.31
CA LYS A 273 -20.08 8.65 1.12
C LYS A 273 -19.31 7.74 2.06
N TYR A 274 -19.88 7.50 3.23
CA TYR A 274 -19.41 6.45 4.11
C TYR A 274 -19.59 5.08 3.45
N MET A 275 -18.84 4.09 3.93
CA MET A 275 -19.01 2.72 3.48
C MET A 275 -20.43 2.23 3.79
N PRO A 276 -21.06 1.40 2.93
CA PRO A 276 -22.46 1.00 3.10
C PRO A 276 -22.69 0.22 4.41
N SER A 277 -23.50 0.76 5.32
CA SER A 277 -23.83 0.12 6.61
C SER A 277 -24.97 -0.90 6.53
N SER A 278 -25.64 -1.00 5.39
CA SER A 278 -26.70 -1.98 5.09
C SER A 278 -26.67 -2.35 3.60
N SER A 279 -27.36 -3.43 3.24
CA SER A 279 -27.40 -3.98 1.86
C SER A 279 -28.34 -3.20 0.94
#